data_AF-A0A926AHV5-F1
#
_entry.id   AF-A0A926AHV5-F1
#
_cell.length_a   1.000
_cell.length_b   1.000
_cell.length_c   1.000
_cell.angle_alpha   90.00
_cell.angle_beta   90.00
_cell.angle_gamma   90.00
#
_symmetry.space_group_name_H-M   'P 1'
#
loop_
_entity.id
_entity.type
_entity.pdbx_description
1 polymer ?
#
loop_
_entity_poly.entity_id
_entity_poly.type
_entity_poly.pdbx_seq_one_letter_code
_entity_poly.pdbx_strand_id
1 'polypeptide(L)'
;MTRIEARPVKIAWNCLTTVADDEPLADAVSENELDRLAHSAMTSTHPSFQLAPGVFIEIPPPTWGHGDYLVYLPARHLMVRRNRVDYWYVDIGIFKPIETDLYGWTDLYLDVAMPEPPVRHEVLDADELADALLQGQVSAENAVLAQECMDQFLTLLEGNQRPLREVVPEVGLAEAFYQEFRAAERAAG
;
A
#
# COMPACT_ATOMS: atom_id res chain seq x y z
N MET A 1 -23.60 -13.81 3.25
CA MET A 1 -22.37 -13.01 3.29
C MET A 1 -22.57 -11.90 4.30
N THR A 2 -21.65 -11.76 5.26
CA THR A 2 -21.64 -10.63 6.19
C THR A 2 -21.27 -9.39 5.39
N ARG A 3 -22.05 -8.32 5.50
CA ARG A 3 -21.77 -7.05 4.80
C ARG A 3 -20.46 -6.48 5.33
N ILE A 4 -19.53 -6.12 4.44
CA ILE A 4 -18.30 -5.43 4.81
C ILE A 4 -18.67 -3.98 5.16
N GLU A 5 -18.41 -3.56 6.39
CA GLU A 5 -18.60 -2.17 6.82
C GLU A 5 -17.40 -1.34 6.37
N ALA A 6 -17.49 -0.76 5.18
CA ALA A 6 -16.45 0.11 4.64
C ALA A 6 -16.67 1.58 5.05
N ARG A 7 -15.63 2.18 5.63
CA ARG A 7 -15.62 3.58 6.05
C ARG A 7 -14.80 4.42 5.07
N PRO A 8 -15.36 5.47 4.44
CA PRO A 8 -14.59 6.32 3.54
C PRO A 8 -13.39 6.96 4.23
N VAL A 9 -12.26 7.01 3.55
CA VAL A 9 -11.03 7.69 3.99
C VAL A 9 -10.37 8.40 2.80
N LYS A 10 -9.30 9.12 3.06
CA LYS A 10 -8.41 9.74 2.09
C LYS A 10 -6.99 9.24 2.30
N ILE A 11 -6.31 8.96 1.19
CA ILE A 11 -4.93 8.47 1.19
C ILE A 11 -4.11 9.43 0.34
N ALA A 12 -3.06 9.96 0.94
CA ALA A 12 -2.07 10.82 0.33
C ALA A 12 -0.84 9.98 0.01
N TRP A 13 -0.39 10.03 -1.23
CA TRP A 13 0.87 9.39 -1.63
C TRP A 13 2.02 10.36 -1.40
N ASN A 14 3.05 9.92 -0.69
CA ASN A 14 4.23 10.72 -0.45
C ASN A 14 5.54 9.94 -0.59
N CYS A 15 6.58 10.66 -0.99
CA CYS A 15 7.96 10.17 -1.04
C CYS A 15 8.76 10.78 0.13
N LEU A 16 8.18 10.81 1.34
CA LEU A 16 8.83 11.34 2.55
C LEU A 16 9.76 10.30 3.16
N THR A 17 10.87 10.11 2.50
CA THR A 17 11.77 9.01 2.77
C THR A 17 12.51 9.14 4.12
N THR A 18 12.45 10.30 4.78
CA THR A 18 13.16 10.59 6.04
C THR A 18 12.34 10.44 7.33
N VAL A 19 11.04 10.16 7.28
CA VAL A 19 10.22 10.08 8.50
C VAL A 19 10.43 8.73 9.19
N ALA A 20 10.95 8.73 10.42
CA ALA A 20 11.12 7.51 11.20
C ALA A 20 9.77 6.83 11.50
N ASP A 21 9.76 5.50 11.67
CA ASP A 21 8.52 4.74 11.88
C ASP A 21 7.82 5.03 13.23
N ASP A 22 8.54 5.49 14.24
CA ASP A 22 8.00 5.82 15.56
C ASP A 22 7.52 7.28 15.71
N GLU A 23 7.89 8.16 14.78
CA GLU A 23 7.47 9.57 14.82
C GLU A 23 6.08 9.78 14.20
N PRO A 24 5.17 10.52 14.86
CA PRO A 24 3.93 10.96 14.22
C PRO A 24 4.24 11.75 12.96
N LEU A 25 3.58 11.43 11.85
CA LEU A 25 3.88 12.10 10.57
C LEU A 25 3.71 13.63 10.71
N ALA A 26 2.71 14.09 11.45
CA ALA A 26 2.47 15.50 11.70
C ALA A 26 3.63 16.24 12.39
N ASP A 27 4.46 15.52 13.15
CA ASP A 27 5.60 16.08 13.87
C ASP A 27 6.90 16.02 13.05
N ALA A 28 6.95 15.11 12.06
CA ALA A 28 8.13 14.82 11.25
C ALA A 28 8.15 15.55 9.89
N VAL A 29 7.05 16.17 9.48
CA VAL A 29 6.99 17.02 8.27
C VAL A 29 6.71 18.48 8.57
N SER A 30 7.24 19.34 7.69
CA SER A 30 6.92 20.76 7.74
C SER A 30 5.44 21.02 7.44
N GLU A 31 4.90 22.12 7.96
CA GLU A 31 3.51 22.55 7.72
C GLU A 31 3.19 22.66 6.21
N ASN A 32 4.15 23.14 5.40
CA ASN A 32 4.02 23.20 3.95
C ASN A 32 3.90 21.81 3.29
N GLU A 33 4.55 20.79 3.83
CA GLU A 33 4.47 19.42 3.30
C GLU A 33 3.16 18.75 3.70
N LEU A 34 2.69 18.99 4.92
CA LEU A 34 1.36 18.58 5.35
C LEU A 34 0.26 19.19 4.46
N ASP A 35 0.36 20.48 4.14
CA ASP A 35 -0.58 21.13 3.22
C ASP A 35 -0.55 20.50 1.82
N ARG A 36 0.64 20.17 1.31
CA ARG A 36 0.79 19.49 0.01
C ARG A 36 0.19 18.09 0.04
N LEU A 37 0.37 17.36 1.13
CA LEU A 37 -0.21 16.03 1.35
C LEU A 37 -1.73 16.08 1.38
N ALA A 38 -2.28 16.96 2.21
CA ALA A 38 -3.72 17.17 2.31
C ALA A 38 -4.30 17.56 0.95
N HIS A 39 -3.64 18.47 0.24
CA HIS A 39 -4.06 18.88 -1.11
C HIS A 39 -4.02 17.70 -2.11
N SER A 40 -2.96 16.90 -2.10
CA SER A 40 -2.85 15.71 -2.97
C SER A 40 -3.97 14.71 -2.69
N ALA A 41 -4.24 14.39 -1.43
CA ALA A 41 -5.32 13.48 -1.05
C ALA A 41 -6.71 14.02 -1.40
N MET A 42 -6.92 15.33 -1.28
CA MET A 42 -8.18 15.98 -1.66
C MET A 42 -8.42 15.98 -3.17
N THR A 43 -7.35 16.04 -3.97
CA THR A 43 -7.43 16.03 -5.43
C THR A 43 -7.44 14.62 -6.01
N SER A 44 -7.07 13.60 -5.23
CA SER A 44 -7.22 12.19 -5.63
C SER A 44 -8.68 11.88 -5.92
N THR A 45 -8.92 11.33 -7.11
CA THR A 45 -10.24 10.87 -7.56
C THR A 45 -10.51 9.42 -7.19
N HIS A 46 -9.55 8.73 -6.56
CA HIS A 46 -9.65 7.32 -6.24
C HIS A 46 -10.49 7.14 -4.96
N PRO A 47 -11.66 6.46 -5.01
CA PRO A 47 -12.36 6.04 -3.81
C PRO A 47 -11.45 5.21 -2.91
N SER A 48 -11.37 5.60 -1.64
CA SER A 48 -10.56 4.92 -0.63
C SER A 48 -11.40 4.60 0.59
N PHE A 49 -11.18 3.42 1.17
CA PHE A 49 -11.97 2.91 2.29
C PHE A 49 -11.09 2.21 3.31
N GLN A 50 -11.43 2.37 4.58
CA GLN A 50 -11.02 1.47 5.64
C GLN A 50 -12.04 0.33 5.74
N LEU A 51 -11.57 -0.91 5.60
CA LEU A 51 -12.43 -2.11 5.63
C LEU A 51 -12.43 -2.80 6.99
N ALA A 52 -11.32 -2.68 7.72
CA ALA A 52 -11.13 -3.19 9.08
C ALA A 52 -10.02 -2.38 9.79
N PRO A 53 -9.82 -2.52 11.11
CA PRO A 53 -8.62 -1.99 11.76
C PRO A 53 -7.36 -2.48 11.05
N GLY A 54 -6.56 -1.55 10.49
CA GLY A 54 -5.34 -1.87 9.77
C GLY A 54 -5.50 -2.42 8.35
N VAL A 55 -6.70 -2.34 7.74
CA VAL A 55 -6.91 -2.77 6.34
C VAL A 55 -7.59 -1.65 5.56
N PHE A 56 -6.88 -1.14 4.56
CA PHE A 56 -7.37 -0.06 3.71
C PHE A 56 -7.31 -0.48 2.25
N ILE A 57 -8.24 0.01 1.45
CA ILE A 57 -8.27 -0.21 0.01
C ILE A 57 -8.44 1.12 -0.72
N GLU A 58 -7.71 1.29 -1.80
CA GLU A 58 -7.89 2.35 -2.79
C GLU A 58 -8.31 1.71 -4.12
N ILE A 59 -9.30 2.30 -4.79
CA ILE A 59 -9.90 1.77 -6.02
C ILE A 59 -9.72 2.80 -7.15
N PRO A 60 -8.64 2.74 -7.92
CA PRO A 60 -8.41 3.66 -9.03
C PRO A 60 -9.47 3.53 -10.13
N PRO A 61 -9.63 4.53 -11.02
CA PRO A 61 -10.57 4.43 -12.13
C PRO A 61 -10.16 3.29 -13.08
N PRO A 62 -11.10 2.69 -13.84
CA PRO A 62 -10.79 1.69 -14.85
C PRO A 62 -9.83 2.16 -15.97
N THR A 63 -9.54 3.45 -16.04
CA THR A 63 -8.54 4.00 -16.96
C THR A 63 -7.12 4.02 -16.38
N TRP A 64 -6.96 3.77 -15.08
CA TRP A 64 -5.64 3.68 -14.44
C TRP A 64 -4.89 2.45 -14.95
N GLY A 65 -3.69 2.65 -15.49
CA GLY A 65 -2.93 1.61 -16.18
C GLY A 65 -2.14 0.67 -15.28
N HIS A 66 -2.09 0.93 -13.97
CA HIS A 66 -1.21 0.22 -13.03
C HIS A 66 -1.93 -0.86 -12.21
N GLY A 67 -3.25 -1.01 -12.34
CA GLY A 67 -3.97 -2.08 -11.68
C GLY A 67 -5.45 -1.81 -11.45
N ASP A 68 -6.04 -2.66 -10.61
CA ASP A 68 -7.47 -2.66 -10.30
C ASP A 68 -7.79 -2.04 -8.95
N TYR A 69 -6.94 -2.32 -7.96
CA TYR A 69 -7.02 -1.77 -6.60
C TYR A 69 -5.66 -1.88 -5.90
N LEU A 70 -5.50 -1.10 -4.82
CA LEU A 70 -4.37 -1.15 -3.91
C LEU A 70 -4.87 -1.44 -2.51
N VAL A 71 -4.13 -2.26 -1.75
CA VAL A 71 -4.44 -2.64 -0.38
C VAL A 71 -3.29 -2.21 0.53
N TYR A 72 -3.57 -1.37 1.51
CA TYR A 72 -2.56 -0.93 2.48
C TYR A 72 -2.71 -1.72 3.78
N LEU A 73 -1.60 -2.30 4.22
CA LEU A 73 -1.49 -3.17 5.40
C LEU A 73 -0.44 -2.59 6.36
N PRO A 74 -0.78 -1.58 7.18
CA PRO A 74 0.19 -0.81 7.96
C PRO A 74 0.98 -1.69 8.93
N ALA A 75 0.33 -2.68 9.55
CA ALA A 75 0.96 -3.61 10.49
C ALA A 75 2.00 -4.54 9.83
N ARG A 76 2.08 -4.56 8.50
CA ARG A 76 3.04 -5.35 7.72
C ARG A 76 3.98 -4.47 6.89
N HIS A 77 3.79 -3.15 6.92
CA HIS A 77 4.49 -2.21 6.04
C HIS A 77 4.36 -2.55 4.55
N LEU A 78 3.20 -3.07 4.14
CA LEU A 78 2.95 -3.48 2.75
C LEU A 78 1.87 -2.62 2.11
N MET A 79 2.07 -2.28 0.83
CA MET A 79 1.01 -1.96 -0.09
C MET A 79 0.96 -3.04 -1.18
N VAL A 80 -0.19 -3.71 -1.28
CA VAL A 80 -0.39 -4.78 -2.26
C VAL A 80 -1.24 -4.24 -3.40
N ARG A 81 -0.68 -4.25 -4.62
CA ARG A 81 -1.36 -3.82 -5.85
C ARG A 81 -1.69 -5.02 -6.72
N ARG A 82 -2.97 -5.17 -7.06
CA ARG A 82 -3.40 -6.13 -8.09
C ARG A 82 -3.30 -5.49 -9.46
N ASN A 83 -2.42 -6.00 -10.32
CA ASN A 83 -2.38 -5.58 -11.71
C ASN A 83 -3.46 -6.32 -12.54
N ARG A 84 -3.92 -5.73 -13.65
CA ARG A 84 -5.01 -6.22 -14.52
C ARG A 84 -4.74 -7.57 -15.20
N VAL A 85 -3.56 -8.13 -15.02
CA VAL A 85 -3.13 -9.40 -15.59
C VAL A 85 -2.34 -10.10 -14.51
N ASP A 86 -2.93 -11.13 -13.88
CA ASP A 86 -2.33 -12.20 -13.06
C ASP A 86 -1.06 -11.92 -12.26
N TYR A 87 -0.83 -10.69 -11.83
CA TYR A 87 0.38 -10.25 -11.15
C TYR A 87 0.03 -9.37 -9.96
N TRP A 88 0.86 -9.52 -8.93
CA TRP A 88 0.89 -8.68 -7.75
C TRP A 88 2.19 -7.89 -7.74
N TYR A 89 2.06 -6.64 -7.31
CA TYR A 89 3.17 -5.85 -6.83
C TYR A 89 2.96 -5.63 -5.34
N VAL A 90 4.02 -5.81 -4.56
CA VAL A 90 4.01 -5.59 -3.12
C VAL A 90 5.11 -4.62 -2.80
N ASP A 91 4.72 -3.38 -2.58
CA ASP A 91 5.62 -2.29 -2.23
C ASP A 91 5.80 -2.26 -0.71
N ILE A 92 7.03 -2.04 -0.25
CA ILE A 92 7.34 -1.85 1.16
C ILE A 92 7.27 -0.37 1.51
N GLY A 93 6.59 -0.04 2.60
CA GLY A 93 6.40 1.36 2.96
C GLY A 93 5.72 1.59 4.30
N ILE A 94 5.65 2.87 4.67
CA ILE A 94 5.09 3.33 5.93
C ILE A 94 3.71 3.92 5.66
N PHE A 95 2.68 3.40 6.33
CA PHE A 95 1.32 3.93 6.26
C PHE A 95 0.90 4.50 7.62
N LYS A 96 0.64 5.80 7.68
CA LYS A 96 0.37 6.50 8.96
C LYS A 96 -0.83 7.44 8.86
N PRO A 97 -1.58 7.65 9.95
CA PRO A 97 -2.56 8.72 10.02
C PRO A 97 -1.87 10.08 9.97
N ILE A 98 -2.48 11.02 9.25
CA ILE A 98 -2.09 12.44 9.23
C ILE A 98 -3.11 13.24 10.03
N GLU A 99 -4.40 13.06 9.70
CA GLU A 99 -5.54 13.67 10.38
C GLU A 99 -6.71 12.67 10.48
N THR A 100 -7.86 13.13 10.97
CA THR A 100 -9.09 12.32 10.92
C THR A 100 -9.39 11.95 9.48
N ASP A 101 -9.39 10.66 9.20
CA ASP A 101 -9.75 10.05 7.91
C ASP A 101 -8.78 10.37 6.78
N LEU A 102 -7.61 10.95 7.09
CA LEU A 102 -6.53 11.21 6.16
C LEU A 102 -5.29 10.43 6.58
N TYR A 103 -4.77 9.63 5.65
CA TYR A 103 -3.59 8.80 5.84
C TYR A 103 -2.53 9.13 4.79
N GLY A 104 -1.27 8.94 5.15
CA GLY A 104 -0.13 9.03 4.24
C GLY A 104 0.48 7.66 3.99
N TRP A 105 0.80 7.38 2.73
CA TRP A 105 1.68 6.28 2.32
C TRP A 105 3.06 6.86 1.97
N THR A 106 4.11 6.28 2.54
CA THR A 106 5.51 6.59 2.22
C THR A 106 6.17 5.35 1.65
N ASP A 107 6.66 5.46 0.42
CA ASP A 107 7.37 4.40 -0.28
C ASP A 107 8.81 4.25 0.25
N LEU A 108 9.27 3.02 0.47
CA LEU A 108 10.64 2.69 0.89
C LEU A 108 11.42 1.93 -0.21
N TYR A 109 11.05 2.18 -1.47
CA TYR A 109 11.66 1.72 -2.73
C TYR A 109 11.59 0.22 -2.99
N LEU A 110 11.79 -0.62 -1.99
CA LEU A 110 11.75 -2.05 -2.17
C LEU A 110 10.36 -2.53 -2.57
N ASP A 111 10.28 -3.31 -3.64
CA ASP A 111 9.07 -3.99 -4.04
C ASP A 111 9.31 -5.47 -4.38
N VAL A 112 8.21 -6.21 -4.47
CA VAL A 112 8.20 -7.58 -5.00
C VAL A 112 7.15 -7.70 -6.09
N ALA A 113 7.59 -8.16 -7.27
CA ALA A 113 6.70 -8.56 -8.35
C ALA A 113 6.53 -10.09 -8.37
N MET A 114 5.29 -10.56 -8.45
CA MET A 114 5.01 -12.01 -8.55
C MET A 114 3.74 -12.31 -9.36
N PRO A 115 3.66 -13.44 -10.07
CA PRO A 115 2.44 -13.90 -10.68
C PRO A 115 1.46 -14.47 -9.65
N GLU A 116 0.23 -14.74 -10.07
CA GLU A 116 -0.78 -15.49 -9.34
C GLU A 116 -1.02 -16.83 -10.04
N PRO A 117 -0.70 -17.99 -9.45
CA PRO A 117 -0.09 -18.17 -8.13
C PRO A 117 1.40 -17.76 -8.07
N PRO A 118 1.96 -17.45 -6.89
CA PRO A 118 3.31 -16.91 -6.70
C PRO A 118 4.39 -17.99 -6.83
N VAL A 119 4.47 -18.62 -8.00
CA VAL A 119 5.45 -19.69 -8.30
C VAL A 119 6.90 -19.19 -8.41
N ARG A 120 7.06 -17.88 -8.60
CA ARG A 120 8.33 -17.15 -8.62
C ARG A 120 8.08 -15.73 -8.16
N HIS A 121 9.09 -15.07 -7.61
CA HIS A 121 9.05 -13.66 -7.29
C HIS A 121 10.33 -12.99 -7.76
N GLU A 122 10.26 -11.69 -7.98
CA GLU A 122 11.39 -10.82 -8.29
C GLU A 122 11.37 -9.68 -7.28
N VAL A 123 12.51 -9.46 -6.61
CA VAL A 123 12.72 -8.27 -5.77
C VAL A 123 13.23 -7.17 -6.70
N LEU A 124 12.58 -6.01 -6.70
CA LEU A 124 13.00 -4.87 -7.50
C LEU A 124 13.52 -3.74 -6.61
N ASP A 125 14.17 -2.77 -7.25
CA ASP A 125 14.48 -1.44 -6.73
C ASP A 125 15.32 -1.41 -5.44
N ALA A 126 16.07 -2.50 -5.19
CA ALA A 126 17.07 -2.57 -4.13
C ALA A 126 18.25 -1.61 -4.35
N ASP A 127 18.56 -1.31 -5.61
CA ASP A 127 19.51 -0.27 -5.99
C ASP A 127 18.94 1.13 -5.73
N GLU A 128 17.65 1.36 -5.98
CA GLU A 128 17.01 2.64 -5.62
C GLU A 128 17.01 2.90 -4.12
N LEU A 129 16.72 1.89 -3.29
CA LEU A 129 16.86 2.02 -1.83
C LEU A 129 18.30 2.38 -1.42
N ALA A 130 19.30 1.72 -2.03
CA ALA A 130 20.71 1.98 -1.74
C ALA A 130 21.11 3.41 -2.11
N ASP A 131 20.69 3.88 -3.28
CA ASP A 131 20.95 5.25 -3.74
C ASP A 131 20.23 6.28 -2.86
N ALA A 132 18.97 6.02 -2.49
CA ALA A 132 18.20 6.89 -1.61
C ALA A 132 18.84 6.99 -0.21
N LEU A 133 19.37 5.88 0.32
CA LEU A 133 20.13 5.88 1.57
C LEU A 133 21.41 6.70 1.47
N LEU A 134 22.19 6.54 0.38
CA LEU A 134 23.43 7.29 0.15
C LEU A 134 23.18 8.80 -0.01
N GLN A 135 22.03 9.17 -0.58
CA GLN A 135 21.62 10.57 -0.77
C GLN A 135 20.96 11.18 0.47
N GLY A 136 20.78 10.39 1.55
CA GLY A 136 20.08 10.82 2.75
C GLY A 136 18.59 11.10 2.52
N GLN A 137 18.02 10.54 1.46
CA GLN A 137 16.58 10.54 1.20
C GLN A 137 15.93 9.55 2.17
N VAL A 138 16.48 8.34 2.30
CA VAL A 138 16.01 7.36 3.29
C VAL A 138 16.92 7.35 4.52
N SER A 139 16.34 7.31 5.72
CA SER A 139 17.11 7.13 6.96
C SER A 139 17.66 5.69 7.06
N ALA A 140 18.72 5.48 7.84
CA ALA A 140 19.26 4.14 8.05
C ALA A 140 18.21 3.22 8.72
N GLU A 141 17.41 3.78 9.62
CA GLU A 141 16.32 3.09 10.31
C GLU A 141 15.24 2.63 9.33
N ASN A 142 14.82 3.49 8.40
CA ASN A 142 13.83 3.15 7.38
C ASN A 142 14.38 2.13 6.37
N ALA A 143 15.66 2.21 6.02
CA ALA A 143 16.28 1.21 5.16
C ALA A 143 16.34 -0.18 5.83
N VAL A 144 16.64 -0.23 7.13
CA VAL A 144 16.59 -1.47 7.92
C VAL A 144 15.17 -2.02 7.98
N LEU A 145 14.18 -1.17 8.29
CA LEU A 145 12.77 -1.55 8.29
C LEU A 145 12.35 -2.16 6.95
N ALA A 146 12.73 -1.51 5.84
CA ALA A 146 12.38 -1.98 4.50
C ALA A 146 12.93 -3.39 4.24
N GLN A 147 14.20 -3.63 4.60
CA GLN A 147 14.84 -4.93 4.45
C GLN A 147 14.22 -6.00 5.37
N GLU A 148 13.95 -5.67 6.62
CA GLU A 148 13.31 -6.61 7.56
C GLU A 148 11.90 -7.00 7.10
N CYS A 149 11.13 -6.06 6.55
CA CYS A 149 9.81 -6.32 5.99
C CYS A 149 9.90 -7.17 4.72
N MET A 150 10.88 -6.90 3.85
CA MET A 150 11.17 -7.72 2.68
C MET A 150 11.48 -9.17 3.08
N ASP A 151 12.41 -9.39 4.01
CA ASP A 151 12.79 -10.73 4.49
C ASP A 151 11.60 -11.51 5.07
N GLN A 152 10.77 -10.84 5.89
CA GLN A 152 9.56 -11.44 6.46
C GLN A 152 8.56 -11.82 5.37
N PHE A 153 8.40 -10.96 4.36
CA PHE A 153 7.49 -11.20 3.26
C PHE A 153 7.98 -12.34 2.36
N LEU A 154 9.26 -12.39 2.02
CA LEU A 154 9.84 -13.49 1.25
C LEU A 154 9.72 -14.82 2.00
N THR A 155 9.97 -14.82 3.32
CA THR A 155 9.76 -16.00 4.18
C THR A 155 8.31 -16.49 4.16
N LEU A 156 7.34 -15.57 4.08
CA LEU A 156 5.92 -15.92 3.97
C LEU A 156 5.57 -16.59 2.61
N LEU A 157 6.27 -16.19 1.54
CA LEU A 157 6.13 -16.78 0.22
C LEU A 157 6.84 -18.15 0.11
N GLU A 158 7.95 -18.33 0.82
CA GLU A 158 8.70 -19.58 0.83
C GLU A 158 7.82 -20.76 1.28
N GLY A 159 7.65 -21.73 0.38
CA GLY A 159 6.82 -22.92 0.62
C GLY A 159 5.31 -22.71 0.44
N ASN A 160 4.86 -21.52 0.01
CA ASN A 160 3.45 -21.21 -0.17
C ASN A 160 3.13 -20.84 -1.62
N GLN A 161 2.65 -21.81 -2.40
CA GLN A 161 2.23 -21.61 -3.79
C GLN A 161 0.75 -21.19 -3.93
N ARG A 162 0.11 -20.79 -2.84
CA ARG A 162 -1.29 -20.39 -2.84
C ARG A 162 -1.45 -18.94 -3.30
N PRO A 163 -2.61 -18.58 -3.87
CA PRO A 163 -3.02 -17.20 -4.09
C PRO A 163 -2.65 -16.26 -2.96
N LEU A 164 -2.16 -15.05 -3.26
CA LEU A 164 -1.74 -14.10 -2.21
C LEU A 164 -2.88 -13.79 -1.23
N ARG A 165 -4.12 -13.72 -1.73
CA ARG A 165 -5.36 -13.57 -0.93
C ARG A 165 -5.59 -14.66 0.12
N GLU A 166 -5.01 -15.86 -0.07
CA GLU A 166 -5.11 -16.98 0.87
C GLU A 166 -3.97 -16.96 1.90
N VAL A 167 -2.85 -16.34 1.54
CA VAL A 167 -1.66 -16.21 2.40
C VAL A 167 -1.73 -14.95 3.26
N VAL A 168 -2.37 -13.91 2.73
CA VAL A 168 -2.61 -12.61 3.36
C VAL A 168 -4.14 -12.37 3.35
N PRO A 169 -4.87 -12.85 4.37
CA PRO A 169 -6.34 -12.77 4.41
C PRO A 169 -6.91 -11.37 4.23
N GLU A 170 -6.16 -10.34 4.63
CA GLU A 170 -6.49 -8.93 4.45
C GLU A 170 -6.63 -8.55 2.97
N VAL A 171 -5.80 -9.14 2.09
CA VAL A 171 -5.92 -9.00 0.63
C VAL A 171 -7.19 -9.67 0.13
N GLY A 172 -7.55 -10.84 0.67
CA GLY A 172 -8.82 -11.51 0.33
C GLY A 172 -10.06 -10.71 0.75
N LEU A 173 -10.01 -10.04 1.90
CA LEU A 173 -11.08 -9.12 2.32
C LEU A 173 -11.22 -7.95 1.34
N ALA A 174 -10.10 -7.33 0.95
CA ALA A 174 -10.09 -6.23 0.01
C ALA A 174 -10.58 -6.62 -1.39
N GLU A 175 -10.19 -7.81 -1.87
CA GLU A 175 -10.67 -8.34 -3.14
C GLU A 175 -12.19 -8.56 -3.13
N ALA A 176 -12.73 -9.15 -2.06
CA ALA A 176 -14.17 -9.33 -1.91
C ALA A 176 -14.92 -7.99 -1.94
N PHE A 177 -14.43 -6.98 -1.22
CA PHE A 177 -15.00 -5.63 -1.24
C PHE A 177 -14.92 -5.00 -2.63
N TYR A 178 -13.80 -5.11 -3.33
CA TYR A 178 -13.62 -4.59 -4.68
C TYR A 178 -14.65 -5.17 -5.67
N GLN A 179 -14.89 -6.48 -5.61
CA GLN A 179 -15.88 -7.13 -6.47
C GLN A 179 -17.30 -6.63 -6.21
N GLU A 180 -17.68 -6.46 -4.93
CA GLU A 180 -18.96 -5.88 -4.54
C GLU A 180 -19.10 -4.42 -5.01
N PHE A 181 -18.05 -3.61 -4.82
CA PHE A 181 -17.99 -2.22 -5.24
C PHE A 181 -18.21 -2.08 -6.76
N ARG A 182 -17.46 -2.83 -7.57
CA ARG A 182 -17.59 -2.81 -9.03
C ARG A 182 -18.94 -3.35 -9.52
N ALA A 183 -19.52 -4.33 -8.83
CA ALA A 183 -20.85 -4.83 -9.15
C ALA A 183 -21.92 -3.75 -8.90
N ALA A 184 -21.81 -3.00 -7.81
CA ALA A 184 -22.70 -1.89 -7.51
C ALA A 184 -22.57 -0.74 -8.52
N GLU A 185 -21.34 -0.35 -8.92
CA GLU A 185 -21.12 0.66 -9.97
C GLU A 185 -21.78 0.25 -11.29
N ARG A 186 -21.62 -1.02 -11.71
CA ARG A 186 -22.26 -1.55 -12.93
C ARG A 186 -23.78 -1.60 -12.87
N ALA A 187 -24.37 -1.72 -11.67
CA ALA A 187 -25.81 -1.74 -11.50
C ALA A 187 -26.43 -0.33 -11.42
N ALA A 188 -25.61 0.68 -11.10
CA ALA A 188 -26.02 2.08 -10.99
C ALA A 188 -25.91 2.87 -12.30
N GLY A 189 -25.15 2.36 -13.28
CA GLY A 189 -24.99 2.89 -14.64
C GLY A 189 -25.69 2.05 -15.70
#